data_AF-I0Z9Y3-F1
#
_entry.id   AF-I0Z9Y3-F1
#
_cell.length_a   1.000
_cell.length_b   1.000
_cell.length_c   1.000
_cell.angle_alpha   90.00
_cell.angle_beta   90.00
_cell.angle_gamma   90.00
#
_symmetry.space_group_name_H-M   'P 1'
#
loop_
_entity.id
_entity.type
_entity.pdbx_description
1 polymer ?
#
loop_
_entity_poly.entity_id
_entity_poly.type
_entity_poly.pdbx_seq_one_letter_code
_entity_poly.pdbx_strand_id
1 'polypeptide(L)'
;MDTAAGRASRGVGKDVLGTSGFLDLAKLVSGGGQAKSVYGDLAYKIGKEVYVDVQGWHLYLKDVTVDKDLKMHQALAEQLGSMAGDLSEQELEQLLKKVPLSLGAGKHKISLFDALPSSTIRDLAGIVEDFARNQ
;
A
#
# COMPACT_ATOMS: atom_id res chain seq x y z
N MET A 1 33.18 3.77 -49.87
CA MET A 1 33.84 4.58 -48.84
C MET A 1 32.79 5.54 -48.31
N ASP A 2 32.20 5.45 -47.13
CA ASP A 2 32.26 4.54 -45.98
C ASP A 2 31.02 4.95 -45.14
N THR A 3 30.09 4.05 -44.85
CA THR A 3 29.91 3.39 -43.54
C THR A 3 29.24 4.25 -42.44
N ALA A 4 27.95 3.94 -42.23
CA ALA A 4 27.25 3.62 -40.98
C ALA A 4 27.01 4.63 -39.83
N ALA A 5 25.73 4.58 -39.41
CA ALA A 5 25.22 4.38 -38.03
C ALA A 5 24.97 5.59 -37.12
N GLY A 6 23.74 5.64 -36.57
CA GLY A 6 23.42 6.44 -35.39
C GLY A 6 21.93 6.73 -35.15
N ARG A 7 21.08 5.69 -35.03
CA ARG A 7 19.71 5.84 -34.49
C ARG A 7 19.76 5.84 -32.96
N ALA A 8 19.20 6.86 -32.31
CA ALA A 8 18.72 6.82 -30.92
C ALA A 8 17.36 7.56 -30.94
N SER A 9 16.17 7.00 -30.74
CA SER A 9 15.63 5.99 -29.82
C SER A 9 15.86 6.31 -28.34
N ARG A 10 14.73 6.62 -27.68
CA ARG A 10 14.38 6.37 -26.27
C ARG A 10 14.81 7.39 -25.20
N GLY A 11 13.81 8.07 -24.63
CA GLY A 11 13.56 8.06 -23.18
C GLY A 11 12.08 7.69 -23.01
N VAL A 12 11.67 6.45 -22.72
CA VAL A 12 11.96 5.59 -21.55
C VAL A 12 11.68 6.29 -20.24
N GLY A 13 10.56 5.91 -19.64
CA GLY A 13 10.40 5.79 -18.20
C GLY A 13 10.22 7.11 -17.46
N LYS A 14 9.01 7.65 -17.48
CA LYS A 14 8.54 8.45 -16.34
C LYS A 14 8.49 7.47 -15.17
N ASP A 15 9.39 7.65 -14.22
CA ASP A 15 9.69 6.71 -13.13
C ASP A 15 8.43 6.16 -12.45
N VAL A 16 8.05 4.95 -12.84
CA VAL A 16 7.09 4.08 -12.14
C VAL A 16 7.82 3.29 -11.04
N LEU A 17 8.85 3.89 -10.45
CA LEU A 17 9.75 3.27 -9.47
C LEU A 17 9.27 3.59 -8.05
N GLY A 18 8.24 2.86 -7.62
CA GLY A 18 7.86 2.84 -6.21
C GLY A 18 6.65 1.99 -5.85
N THR A 19 5.66 1.82 -6.73
CA THR A 19 4.37 1.26 -6.33
C THR A 19 3.95 0.01 -7.11
N SER A 20 4.58 -0.29 -8.25
CA SER A 20 4.14 -1.34 -9.19
C SER A 20 4.28 -2.79 -8.70
N GLY A 21 4.87 -3.03 -7.54
CA GLY A 21 5.13 -4.39 -7.04
C GLY A 21 4.07 -4.93 -6.07
N PHE A 22 3.44 -4.06 -5.27
CA PHE A 22 2.52 -4.50 -4.20
C PHE A 22 1.05 -4.11 -4.46
N LEU A 23 0.81 -3.09 -5.28
CA LEU A 23 -0.51 -2.72 -5.77
C LEU A 23 -0.48 -2.77 -7.29
N ASP A 24 -1.16 -3.76 -7.87
CA ASP A 24 -1.54 -3.69 -9.27
C ASP A 24 -2.61 -2.62 -9.44
N LEU A 25 -2.17 -1.37 -9.47
CA LEU A 25 -3.01 -0.18 -9.62
C LEU A 25 -3.87 -0.25 -10.90
N ALA A 26 -3.38 -0.95 -11.94
CA ALA A 26 -4.16 -1.19 -13.14
C ALA A 26 -5.40 -2.03 -12.82
N LYS A 27 -5.28 -3.04 -11.96
CA LYS A 27 -6.43 -3.85 -11.50
C LYS A 27 -7.42 -3.06 -10.66
N LEU A 28 -6.95 -2.14 -9.82
CA LEU A 28 -7.81 -1.31 -8.95
C LEU A 28 -8.60 -0.27 -9.76
N VAL A 29 -7.97 0.41 -10.73
CA VAL A 29 -8.61 1.47 -11.52
C VAL A 29 -9.47 0.94 -12.67
N SER A 30 -9.14 -0.24 -13.21
CA SER A 30 -9.93 -0.88 -14.27
C SER A 30 -11.28 -1.40 -13.78
N GLY A 31 -11.45 -1.57 -12.45
CA GLY A 31 -12.66 -2.07 -11.81
C GLY A 31 -13.73 -1.01 -11.50
N GLY A 32 -13.43 0.29 -11.59
CA GLY A 32 -14.46 1.33 -11.49
C GLY A 32 -14.06 2.55 -10.67
N GLY A 33 -14.28 3.74 -11.25
CA GLY A 33 -14.36 4.98 -10.48
C GLY A 33 -15.44 4.87 -9.41
N GLN A 34 -15.12 5.28 -8.18
CA GLN A 34 -16.04 5.37 -7.03
C GLN A 34 -16.97 4.15 -6.83
N ALA A 35 -16.57 2.94 -7.21
CA ALA A 35 -17.27 1.75 -6.77
C ALA A 35 -16.93 1.53 -5.28
N LYS A 36 -17.94 1.49 -4.42
CA LYS A 36 -17.79 1.18 -3.01
C LYS A 36 -17.20 -0.24 -2.91
N SER A 37 -15.92 -0.35 -2.57
CA SER A 37 -15.23 -1.62 -2.39
C SER A 37 -16.01 -2.53 -1.42
N VAL A 38 -16.02 -3.83 -1.70
CA VAL A 38 -16.57 -4.85 -0.77
C VAL A 38 -15.81 -4.87 0.57
N TYR A 39 -14.58 -4.35 0.58
CA TYR A 39 -13.74 -4.22 1.78
C TYR A 39 -13.88 -2.85 2.46
N GLY A 40 -14.96 -2.10 2.21
CA GLY A 40 -15.15 -0.74 2.73
C GLY A 40 -15.09 -0.65 4.26
N ASP A 41 -15.69 -1.60 4.98
CA ASP A 41 -15.66 -1.63 6.44
C ASP A 41 -14.27 -1.99 6.98
N LEU A 42 -13.57 -2.90 6.30
CA LEU A 42 -12.17 -3.22 6.59
C LEU A 42 -11.27 -1.99 6.40
N ALA A 43 -11.43 -1.28 5.27
CA ALA A 43 -10.72 -0.04 5.00
C ALA A 43 -10.98 1.01 6.09
N TYR A 44 -12.24 1.18 6.50
CA TYR A 44 -12.60 2.12 7.56
C TYR A 44 -11.88 1.81 8.88
N LYS A 45 -11.89 0.55 9.32
CA LYS A 45 -11.19 0.12 10.55
C LYS A 45 -9.68 0.35 10.45
N ILE A 46 -9.05 -0.13 9.37
CA ILE A 46 -7.61 0.06 9.13
C ILE A 46 -7.26 1.56 9.18
N GLY A 47 -8.03 2.41 8.51
CA GLY A 47 -7.73 3.84 8.45
C GLY A 47 -7.90 4.59 9.78
N LYS A 48 -8.71 4.08 10.70
CA LYS A 48 -8.97 4.70 12.01
C LYS A 48 -8.03 4.22 13.10
N GLU A 49 -7.56 2.98 13.02
CA GLU A 49 -6.81 2.34 14.11
C GLU A 49 -5.33 2.18 13.78
N VAL A 50 -4.98 2.05 12.49
CA VAL A 50 -3.59 1.88 12.07
C VAL A 50 -2.95 3.24 11.79
N TYR A 51 -1.79 3.48 12.40
CA TYR A 51 -1.03 4.71 12.28
C TYR A 51 0.47 4.46 12.19
N VAL A 52 1.13 5.35 11.45
CA VAL A 52 2.58 5.51 11.43
C VAL A 52 2.99 6.38 12.61
N ASP A 53 4.06 6.02 13.30
CA ASP A 53 4.67 6.88 14.32
C ASP A 53 5.88 7.62 13.74
N VAL A 54 5.89 8.94 13.89
CA VAL A 54 7.06 9.77 13.60
C VAL A 54 7.32 10.67 14.77
N GLN A 55 8.33 10.33 15.60
CA GLN A 55 8.71 11.13 16.77
C GLN A 55 7.52 11.39 17.73
N GLY A 56 6.66 10.39 17.93
CA GLY A 56 5.46 10.50 18.78
C GLY A 56 4.25 11.14 18.10
N TRP A 57 4.33 11.45 16.80
CA TRP A 57 3.17 11.86 16.02
C TRP A 57 2.50 10.63 15.41
N HIS A 58 1.22 10.45 15.72
CA HIS A 58 0.42 9.38 15.14
C HIS A 58 -0.26 9.85 13.85
N LEU A 59 0.25 9.39 12.70
CA LEU A 59 -0.30 9.68 11.39
C LEU A 59 -1.12 8.48 10.90
N TYR A 60 -2.44 8.60 10.96
CA TYR A 60 -3.36 7.50 10.62
C TYR A 60 -3.36 7.18 9.11
N LEU A 61 -3.55 5.90 8.76
CA LEU A 61 -3.47 5.44 7.37
C LEU A 61 -4.59 5.99 6.46
N LYS A 62 -5.67 6.53 7.03
CA LYS A 62 -6.68 7.29 6.28
C LYS A 62 -6.12 8.61 5.70
N ASP A 63 -5.11 9.17 6.36
CA ASP A 63 -4.48 10.44 5.97
C ASP A 63 -3.30 10.21 5.02
N VAL A 64 -2.71 9.01 5.05
CA VAL A 64 -1.62 8.59 4.15
C VAL A 64 -2.14 8.32 2.74
N THR A 65 -1.55 9.00 1.76
CA THR A 65 -1.94 8.93 0.34
C THR A 65 -0.86 8.19 -0.45
N VAL A 66 -1.27 7.18 -1.22
CA VAL A 66 -0.36 6.33 -2.04
C VAL A 66 -0.29 6.86 -3.47
N ASP A 67 -1.42 7.29 -4.00
CA ASP A 67 -1.56 7.95 -5.30
C ASP A 67 -2.64 9.03 -5.19
N LYS A 68 -2.79 9.89 -6.21
CA LYS A 68 -3.62 11.10 -6.23
C LYS A 68 -4.97 10.95 -5.54
N ASP A 69 -5.65 9.82 -5.76
CA ASP A 69 -6.99 9.54 -5.24
C ASP A 69 -7.06 8.25 -4.38
N LEU A 70 -5.92 7.60 -4.12
CA LEU A 70 -5.87 6.33 -3.38
C LEU A 70 -5.19 6.50 -2.03
N LYS A 71 -5.92 6.17 -0.97
CA LYS A 71 -5.41 6.19 0.40
C LYS A 71 -4.82 4.84 0.79
N MET A 72 -3.84 4.85 1.69
CA MET A 72 -3.14 3.65 2.13
C MET A 72 -4.10 2.60 2.73
N HIS A 73 -5.00 3.03 3.61
CA HIS A 73 -5.99 2.12 4.23
C HIS A 73 -6.89 1.39 3.23
N GLN A 74 -7.29 2.04 2.13
CA GLN A 74 -8.11 1.41 1.09
C GLN A 74 -7.30 0.37 0.33
N ALA A 75 -6.07 0.73 -0.04
CA ALA A 75 -5.17 -0.15 -0.77
C ALA A 75 -4.81 -1.42 0.03
N LEU A 76 -4.56 -1.26 1.34
CA LEU A 76 -4.32 -2.39 2.23
C LEU A 76 -5.55 -3.25 2.43
N ALA A 77 -6.75 -2.67 2.56
CA ALA A 77 -7.98 -3.43 2.73
C ALA A 77 -8.28 -4.34 1.54
N GLU A 78 -8.02 -3.87 0.32
CA GLU A 78 -8.18 -4.66 -0.91
C GLU A 78 -7.23 -5.86 -0.93
N GLN A 79 -5.96 -5.61 -0.64
CA GLN A 79 -4.95 -6.66 -0.64
C GLN A 79 -5.20 -7.67 0.50
N LEU A 80 -5.37 -7.19 1.73
CA LEU A 80 -5.54 -8.03 2.91
C LEU A 80 -6.90 -8.72 2.93
N GLY A 81 -7.96 -8.03 2.52
CA GLY A 81 -9.31 -8.60 2.42
C GLY A 81 -9.37 -9.79 1.47
N SER A 82 -8.63 -9.73 0.35
CA SER A 82 -8.54 -10.86 -0.59
C SER A 82 -7.82 -12.11 -0.03
N MET A 83 -7.08 -11.96 1.07
CA MET A 83 -6.26 -13.01 1.67
C MET A 83 -6.69 -13.34 3.12
N ALA A 84 -7.72 -12.69 3.65
CA ALA A 84 -7.98 -12.62 5.09
C ALA A 84 -8.21 -14.00 5.76
N GLY A 85 -8.72 -14.99 5.02
CA GLY A 85 -8.97 -16.34 5.54
C GLY A 85 -7.72 -17.20 5.74
N ASP A 86 -6.63 -16.90 5.03
CA ASP A 86 -5.40 -17.71 5.00
C ASP A 86 -4.16 -16.91 5.47
N LEU A 87 -4.34 -15.66 5.91
CA LEU A 87 -3.24 -14.75 6.20
C LEU A 87 -2.58 -15.08 7.55
N SER A 88 -1.33 -15.53 7.53
CA SER A 88 -0.50 -15.62 8.72
C SER A 88 0.13 -14.28 9.12
N GLU A 89 0.52 -14.15 10.39
CA GLU A 89 1.25 -12.97 10.90
C GLU A 89 2.56 -12.73 10.10
N GLN A 90 3.28 -13.78 9.76
CA GLN A 90 4.51 -13.68 8.96
C GLN A 90 4.24 -13.14 7.55
N GLU A 91 3.15 -13.57 6.91
CA GLU A 91 2.77 -13.06 5.59
C GLU A 91 2.31 -11.60 5.65
N LEU A 92 1.60 -11.22 6.71
CA LEU A 92 1.24 -9.82 6.97
C LEU A 92 2.50 -8.96 7.09
N GLU A 93 3.47 -9.37 7.90
CA GLU A 93 4.73 -8.63 8.02
C GLU A 93 5.48 -8.52 6.69
N GLN A 94 5.58 -9.62 5.94
CA GLN A 94 6.24 -9.64 4.64
C GLN A 94 5.55 -8.74 3.63
N LEU A 95 4.21 -8.67 3.67
CA LEU A 95 3.44 -7.75 2.86
C LEU A 95 3.77 -6.30 3.24
N LEU A 96 3.72 -5.95 4.53
CA LEU A 96 4.01 -4.60 5.02
C LEU A 96 5.45 -4.15 4.71
N LYS A 97 6.42 -5.08 4.73
CA LYS A 97 7.82 -4.82 4.33
C LYS A 97 7.95 -4.45 2.85
N LYS A 98 7.04 -4.91 1.99
CA LYS A 98 7.02 -4.60 0.55
C LYS A 98 6.31 -3.29 0.23
N VAL A 99 5.52 -2.74 1.15
CA VAL A 99 4.82 -1.47 0.98
C VAL A 99 5.79 -0.32 1.27
N PRO A 100 6.16 0.51 0.30
CA PRO A 100 7.03 1.65 0.55
C PRO A 100 6.23 2.85 1.06
N LEU A 101 6.76 3.52 2.07
CA LEU A 101 6.29 4.79 2.61
C LEU A 101 7.34 5.87 2.36
N SER A 102 6.93 6.95 1.70
CA SER A 102 7.79 8.10 1.44
C SER A 102 7.62 9.16 2.53
N LEU A 103 8.72 9.62 3.12
CA LEU A 103 8.76 10.67 4.13
C LEU A 103 9.52 11.90 3.62
N GLY A 104 9.17 13.08 4.15
CA GLY A 104 9.85 14.33 3.82
C GLY A 104 9.76 14.71 2.33
N ALA A 105 8.59 14.52 1.71
CA ALA A 105 8.35 14.70 0.27
C ALA A 105 9.25 13.81 -0.62
N GLY A 106 9.47 12.55 -0.21
CA GLY A 106 10.20 11.55 -0.99
C GLY A 106 11.71 11.50 -0.74
N LYS A 107 12.24 12.31 0.19
CA LYS A 107 13.66 12.27 0.58
C LYS A 107 14.07 10.97 1.25
N HIS A 108 13.15 10.35 1.98
CA HIS A 108 13.35 9.06 2.62
C HIS A 108 12.27 8.10 2.17
N LYS A 109 12.66 6.86 1.87
CA LYS A 109 11.76 5.75 1.62
C LYS A 109 12.05 4.68 2.66
N ILE A 110 11.02 4.29 3.41
CA ILE A 110 11.06 3.21 4.40
C ILE A 110 9.96 2.21 4.07
N SER A 111 10.01 1.00 4.63
CA SER A 111 8.87 0.10 4.52
C SER A 111 7.75 0.57 5.46
N LEU A 112 6.50 0.22 5.14
CA LEU A 112 5.39 0.49 6.03
C LEU A 112 5.56 -0.28 7.34
N PHE A 113 6.11 -1.51 7.30
CA PHE A 113 6.46 -2.27 8.49
C PHE A 113 7.37 -1.49 9.45
N ASP A 114 8.43 -0.85 8.94
CA ASP A 114 9.37 -0.08 9.77
C ASP A 114 8.76 1.23 10.31
N ALA A 115 7.66 1.69 9.72
CA ALA A 115 6.97 2.92 10.08
C ALA A 115 5.87 2.71 11.12
N LEU A 116 5.36 1.48 11.26
CA LEU A 116 4.28 1.13 12.16
C LEU A 116 4.84 0.66 13.51
N PRO A 117 4.29 1.15 14.65
CA PRO A 117 4.56 0.55 15.95
C PRO A 117 4.12 -0.92 15.98
N SER A 118 4.83 -1.76 16.76
CA SER A 118 4.49 -3.18 16.88
C SER A 118 3.08 -3.44 17.40
N SER A 119 2.55 -2.57 18.27
CA SER A 119 1.16 -2.64 18.72
C SER A 119 0.19 -2.50 17.55
N THR A 120 0.46 -1.56 16.66
CA THR A 120 -0.39 -1.25 15.50
C THR A 120 -0.38 -2.39 14.48
N ILE A 121 0.74 -3.11 14.34
CA ILE A 121 0.81 -4.31 13.49
C ILE A 121 -0.08 -5.42 14.06
N ARG A 122 -0.06 -5.61 15.39
CA ARG A 122 -0.95 -6.57 16.07
C ARG A 122 -2.42 -6.17 15.93
N ASP A 123 -2.74 -4.89 16.08
CA ASP A 123 -4.10 -4.38 15.89
C ASP A 123 -4.57 -4.62 14.46
N LEU A 124 -3.71 -4.38 13.45
CA LEU A 124 -4.01 -4.69 12.06
C LEU A 124 -4.29 -6.18 11.84
N ALA A 125 -3.50 -7.08 12.43
CA ALA A 125 -3.75 -8.52 12.36
C ALA A 125 -5.14 -8.86 12.94
N GLY A 126 -5.46 -8.33 14.12
CA GLY A 126 -6.77 -8.53 14.76
C GLY A 126 -7.93 -8.00 13.91
N ILE A 127 -7.77 -6.83 13.29
CA ILE A 127 -8.78 -6.25 12.37
C ILE A 127 -9.03 -7.17 11.17
N VAL A 128 -7.99 -7.74 10.58
CA VAL A 128 -8.11 -8.64 9.41
C VAL A 128 -8.75 -9.97 9.82
N GLU A 129 -8.34 -10.54 10.95
CA GLU A 129 -8.95 -11.76 11.48
C GLU A 129 -10.44 -11.57 11.81
N ASP A 130 -10.79 -10.45 12.46
CA ASP A 130 -12.19 -10.10 12.75
C ASP A 130 -13.00 -9.97 11.47
N PHE A 131 -12.41 -9.40 10.42
CA PHE A 131 -13.05 -9.31 9.13
C PHE A 131 -13.30 -10.70 8.54
N ALA A 132 -12.29 -11.59 8.53
CA ALA A 132 -12.42 -12.96 8.03
C ALA A 132 -13.48 -13.78 8.78
N ARG A 133 -13.63 -13.59 10.11
CA ARG A 133 -14.64 -14.27 10.92
C ARG A 133 -16.08 -13.80 10.66
N ASN A 134 -16.24 -12.55 10.20
CA ASN A 134 -17.56 -11.92 9.99
C ASN A 134 -17.96 -11.86 8.50
N GLN A 135 -17.19 -12.49 7.62
CA GLN A 135 -17.51 -12.72 6.21
C GLN A 135 -18.33 -14.01 6.05
#